data_AF-A0A2W1AM93-F1
#
_entry.id   AF-A0A2W1AM93-F1
#
_cell.length_a   1.000
_cell.length_b   1.000
_cell.length_c   1.000
_cell.angle_alpha   90.00
_cell.angle_beta   90.00
_cell.angle_gamma   90.00
#
_symmetry.space_group_name_H-M   'P 1'
#
loop_
_entity.id
_entity.type
_entity.pdbx_description
1 polymer ?
#
loop_
_entity_poly.entity_id
_entity_poly.type
_entity_poly.pdbx_seq_one_letter_code
_entity_poly.pdbx_strand_id
1 'polypeptide(L)'
;MALLRQETRRSDDGASWDQAALQRIRRRLRGSKTSPPAWFEEMDEQERLRLRMFGHRLLALASEYASQPRHRSQLLDEAGRIGEEYGEELGRRGTTLSQVIEAFMFFRNAMMEVQPEGNSPHAAQPQSNAVADAVLMGIAKSYEQTLVGGGS
;
A
#
# COMPACT_ATOMS: atom_id res chain seq x y z
N MET A 1 -1.70 -35.68 -19.38
CA MET A 1 -1.98 -34.27 -19.76
C MET A 1 -2.78 -33.59 -18.66
N ALA A 2 -2.11 -33.15 -17.58
CA ALA A 2 -2.75 -32.58 -16.39
C ALA A 2 -1.96 -31.38 -15.83
N LEU A 3 -1.54 -30.46 -16.71
CA LEU A 3 -0.72 -29.29 -16.31
C LEU A 3 -1.37 -27.93 -16.63
N LEU A 4 -2.56 -27.88 -17.24
CA LEU A 4 -3.21 -26.62 -17.64
C LEU A 4 -4.29 -26.09 -16.67
N ARG A 5 -4.39 -26.63 -15.45
CA ARG A 5 -5.43 -26.23 -14.47
C ARG A 5 -4.88 -25.46 -13.24
N GLN A 6 -3.58 -25.22 -13.17
CA GLN A 6 -2.92 -24.58 -12.01
C GLN A 6 -2.69 -23.07 -12.19
N GLU A 7 -2.64 -22.57 -13.42
CA GLU A 7 -2.38 -21.15 -13.71
C GLU A 7 -3.61 -20.25 -13.50
N THR A 8 -4.82 -20.76 -13.77
CA THR A 8 -6.06 -19.99 -13.62
C THR A 8 -6.52 -19.84 -12.17
N ARG A 9 -6.18 -20.77 -11.28
CA ARG A 9 -6.54 -20.67 -9.84
C ARG A 9 -5.72 -19.60 -9.10
N ARG A 10 -4.44 -19.50 -9.44
CA ARG A 10 -3.48 -18.65 -8.72
C ARG A 10 -3.70 -17.14 -8.96
N SER A 11 -4.32 -16.78 -10.09
CA SER A 11 -4.65 -15.39 -10.44
C SER A 11 -5.96 -14.92 -9.78
N ASP A 12 -6.92 -15.83 -9.57
CA ASP A 12 -8.18 -15.54 -8.84
C ASP A 12 -7.95 -15.31 -7.34
N ASP A 13 -7.01 -16.06 -6.73
CA ASP A 13 -6.68 -15.95 -5.31
C ASP A 13 -6.12 -14.57 -4.94
N GLY A 14 -5.30 -13.97 -5.83
CA GLY A 14 -4.74 -12.63 -5.64
C GLY A 14 -5.78 -11.52 -5.75
N ALA A 15 -6.66 -11.58 -6.76
CA ALA A 15 -7.73 -10.61 -6.95
C ALA A 15 -8.79 -10.67 -5.83
N SER A 16 -9.09 -11.87 -5.32
CA SER A 16 -10.00 -12.07 -4.18
C SER A 16 -9.44 -11.49 -2.88
N TRP A 17 -8.13 -11.63 -2.65
CA TRP A 17 -7.45 -11.08 -1.50
C TRP A 17 -7.41 -9.55 -1.50
N ASP A 18 -7.12 -8.92 -2.65
CA ASP A 18 -7.14 -7.46 -2.80
C ASP A 18 -8.50 -6.88 -2.39
N GLN A 19 -9.59 -7.49 -2.89
CA GLN A 19 -10.95 -7.04 -2.59
C GLN A 19 -11.31 -7.23 -1.10
N ALA A 20 -10.89 -8.33 -0.48
CA ALA A 20 -11.07 -8.58 0.94
C ALA A 20 -10.31 -7.56 1.81
N ALA A 21 -9.08 -7.20 1.42
CA ALA A 21 -8.25 -6.21 2.10
C ALA A 21 -8.91 -4.83 2.13
N LEU A 22 -9.42 -4.39 0.97
CA LEU A 22 -10.10 -3.11 0.83
C LEU A 22 -11.42 -3.06 1.60
N GLN A 23 -12.21 -4.13 1.58
CA GLN A 23 -13.44 -4.24 2.37
C GLN A 23 -13.15 -4.10 3.87
N ARG A 24 -12.06 -4.69 4.36
CA ARG A 24 -11.64 -4.60 5.77
C ARG A 24 -11.17 -3.19 6.13
N ILE A 25 -10.33 -2.57 5.30
CA ILE A 25 -9.88 -1.18 5.47
C ILE A 25 -11.10 -0.25 5.57
N ARG A 26 -12.07 -0.41 4.65
CA ARG A 26 -13.31 0.35 4.65
C ARG A 26 -14.15 0.13 5.90
N ARG A 27 -14.25 -1.11 6.38
CA ARG A 27 -14.94 -1.44 7.64
C ARG A 27 -14.26 -0.79 8.84
N ARG A 28 -12.93 -0.67 8.84
CA ARG A 28 -12.18 -0.03 9.93
C ARG A 28 -12.38 1.49 9.94
N LEU A 29 -12.33 2.12 8.76
CA LEU A 29 -12.63 3.54 8.59
C LEU A 29 -14.06 3.91 8.99
N ARG A 30 -15.02 2.97 8.82
CA ARG A 30 -16.44 3.18 9.15
C ARG A 30 -16.88 2.68 10.53
N GLY A 31 -16.16 1.74 11.11
CA GLY A 31 -16.63 0.90 12.21
C GLY A 31 -15.75 0.93 13.46
N SER A 32 -14.71 1.77 13.51
CA SER A 32 -14.00 2.01 14.76
C SER A 32 -14.95 2.70 15.75
N LYS A 33 -15.02 2.19 17.00
CA LYS A 33 -15.66 2.89 18.12
C LYS A 33 -14.96 4.20 18.48
N THR A 34 -13.79 4.44 17.89
CA THR A 34 -13.03 5.69 17.89
C THR A 34 -13.33 6.46 16.61
N SER A 35 -13.34 7.79 16.67
CA SER A 35 -13.43 8.66 15.50
C SER A 35 -12.43 8.24 14.40
N PRO A 36 -12.73 8.52 13.13
CA PRO A 36 -11.72 8.42 12.07
C PRO A 36 -10.43 9.11 12.53
N PRO A 37 -9.25 8.63 12.09
CA PRO A 37 -8.00 9.32 12.38
C PRO A 37 -8.10 10.80 11.97
N ALA A 38 -7.50 11.72 12.73
CA ALA A 38 -7.60 13.15 12.47
C ALA A 38 -7.20 13.52 11.03
N TRP A 39 -6.12 12.90 10.52
CA TRP A 39 -5.69 13.05 9.12
C TRP A 39 -6.75 12.63 8.10
N PHE A 40 -7.62 11.67 8.43
CA PHE A 40 -8.68 11.20 7.52
C PHE A 40 -9.86 12.16 7.49
N GLU A 41 -10.17 12.82 8.62
CA GLU A 41 -11.21 13.86 8.67
C GLU A 41 -10.77 15.15 7.97
N GLU A 42 -9.51 15.52 8.12
CA GLU A 42 -8.89 16.69 7.48
C GLU A 42 -8.82 16.57 5.95
N MET A 43 -8.81 15.34 5.42
CA MET A 43 -8.76 15.07 3.99
C MET A 43 -10.08 15.30 3.26
N ASP A 44 -10.01 15.93 2.09
CA ASP A 44 -11.14 16.06 1.17
C ASP A 44 -11.44 14.73 0.45
N GLU A 45 -12.57 14.66 -0.27
CA GLU A 45 -12.96 13.42 -0.97
C GLU A 45 -12.01 13.08 -2.13
N GLN A 46 -11.35 14.07 -2.75
CA GLN A 46 -10.36 13.81 -3.80
C GLN A 46 -9.11 13.14 -3.20
N GLU A 47 -8.56 13.67 -2.11
CA GLU A 47 -7.43 13.10 -1.39
C GLU A 47 -7.73 11.68 -0.92
N ARG A 48 -8.93 11.46 -0.38
CA ARG A 48 -9.41 10.12 -0.01
C ARG A 48 -9.51 9.17 -1.20
N LEU A 49 -10.01 9.62 -2.35
CA LEU A 49 -10.07 8.81 -3.58
C LEU A 49 -8.67 8.42 -4.05
N ARG A 50 -7.70 9.34 -3.98
CA ARG A 50 -6.31 9.05 -4.39
C ARG A 50 -5.62 8.07 -3.46
N LEU A 51 -5.81 8.20 -2.15
CA LEU A 51 -5.34 7.20 -1.19
C LEU A 51 -5.97 5.82 -1.42
N ARG A 52 -7.24 5.75 -1.85
CA ARG A 52 -7.87 4.47 -2.23
C ARG A 52 -7.18 3.86 -3.46
N MET A 53 -6.92 4.66 -4.50
CA MET A 53 -6.21 4.18 -5.69
C MET A 53 -4.78 3.73 -5.36
N PHE A 54 -4.10 4.46 -4.47
CA PHE A 54 -2.78 4.10 -3.96
C PHE A 54 -2.80 2.74 -3.25
N GLY A 55 -3.74 2.56 -2.31
CA GLY A 55 -3.89 1.32 -1.58
C GLY A 55 -4.15 0.12 -2.49
N HIS A 56 -4.95 0.30 -3.55
CA HIS A 56 -5.16 -0.73 -4.59
C HIS A 56 -3.87 -1.10 -5.32
N ARG A 57 -3.09 -0.11 -5.78
CA ARG A 57 -1.83 -0.35 -6.50
C ARG A 57 -0.81 -1.07 -5.60
N LEU A 58 -0.78 -0.70 -4.32
CA LEU A 58 0.11 -1.29 -3.32
C LEU A 58 -0.25 -2.75 -2.99
N LEU A 59 -1.54 -3.06 -2.93
CA LEU A 59 -2.06 -4.43 -2.77
C LEU A 59 -1.66 -5.33 -3.95
N ALA A 60 -1.91 -4.87 -5.18
CA ALA A 60 -1.53 -5.59 -6.38
C ALA A 60 -0.01 -5.88 -6.41
N LEU A 61 0.81 -4.89 -6.06
CA LEU A 61 2.26 -5.04 -6.02
C LEU A 61 2.72 -6.01 -4.92
N ALA A 62 2.09 -5.98 -3.74
CA ALA A 62 2.39 -6.93 -2.66
C ALA A 62 2.03 -8.37 -3.04
N SER A 63 0.90 -8.56 -3.74
CA SER A 63 0.48 -9.84 -4.30
C SER A 63 1.48 -10.35 -5.36
N GLU A 64 1.95 -9.46 -6.23
CA GLU A 64 2.95 -9.78 -7.25
C GLU A 64 4.31 -10.15 -6.63
N TYR A 65 4.75 -9.39 -5.62
CA TYR A 65 5.99 -9.64 -4.89
C TYR A 65 6.00 -10.99 -4.17
N ALA A 66 4.85 -11.39 -3.62
CA ALA A 66 4.68 -12.69 -2.97
C ALA A 66 4.70 -13.85 -4.00
N SER A 67 4.17 -13.64 -5.20
CA SER A 67 4.03 -14.69 -6.21
C SER A 67 5.23 -14.81 -7.17
N GLN A 68 6.06 -13.77 -7.31
CA GLN A 68 7.16 -13.73 -8.28
C GLN A 68 8.56 -13.49 -7.66
N PRO A 69 9.18 -14.51 -7.02
CA PRO A 69 10.50 -14.37 -6.37
C PRO A 69 11.62 -13.85 -7.29
N ARG A 70 11.56 -14.15 -8.59
CA ARG A 70 12.57 -13.75 -9.59
C ARG A 70 12.55 -12.26 -9.92
N HIS A 71 11.43 -11.57 -9.70
CA HIS A 71 11.26 -10.15 -10.03
C HIS A 71 11.25 -9.24 -8.79
N ARG A 72 11.54 -9.79 -7.60
CA ARG A 72 11.47 -9.04 -6.34
C ARG A 72 12.22 -7.71 -6.36
N SER A 73 13.43 -7.66 -6.91
CA SER A 73 14.19 -6.40 -7.01
C SER A 73 13.44 -5.35 -7.82
N GLN A 74 12.94 -5.71 -9.00
CA GLN A 74 12.20 -4.80 -9.88
C GLN A 74 10.89 -4.33 -9.23
N LEU A 75 10.22 -5.22 -8.50
CA LEU A 75 9.00 -4.91 -7.77
C LEU A 75 9.27 -3.97 -6.58
N LEU A 76 10.44 -4.05 -5.93
CA LEU A 76 10.85 -3.08 -4.90
C LEU A 76 11.21 -1.72 -5.51
N ASP A 77 11.87 -1.70 -6.67
CA ASP A 77 12.15 -0.46 -7.39
C ASP A 77 10.86 0.24 -7.86
N GLU A 78 9.87 -0.54 -8.30
CA GLU A 78 8.52 -0.04 -8.60
C GLU A 78 7.83 0.46 -7.33
N ALA A 79 7.90 -0.28 -6.22
CA ALA A 79 7.34 0.13 -4.93
C ALA A 79 7.89 1.51 -4.49
N GLY A 80 9.21 1.70 -4.62
CA GLY A 80 9.86 2.98 -4.34
C GLY A 80 9.35 4.11 -5.24
N ARG A 81 9.27 3.89 -6.56
CA ARG A 81 8.76 4.87 -7.52
C ARG A 81 7.31 5.26 -7.25
N ILE A 82 6.46 4.30 -6.88
CA ILE A 82 5.09 4.57 -6.45
C ILE A 82 5.08 5.47 -5.21
N GLY A 83 5.93 5.18 -4.24
CA GLY A 83 6.08 6.02 -3.05
C GLY A 83 6.47 7.46 -3.39
N GLU A 84 7.42 7.64 -4.31
CA GLU A 84 7.85 8.95 -4.79
C GLU A 84 6.71 9.71 -5.48
N GLU A 85 6.00 9.07 -6.42
CA GLU A 85 4.85 9.66 -7.13
C GLU A 85 3.76 10.15 -6.17
N TYR A 86 3.37 9.32 -5.19
CA TYR A 86 2.32 9.66 -4.24
C TYR A 86 2.77 10.70 -3.22
N GLY A 87 4.02 10.62 -2.76
CA GLY A 87 4.55 11.62 -1.84
C GLY A 87 4.66 13.00 -2.50
N GLU A 88 5.11 13.07 -3.75
CA GLU A 88 5.16 14.33 -4.51
C GLU A 88 3.76 14.92 -4.70
N GLU A 89 2.79 14.08 -5.06
CA GLU A 89 1.43 14.51 -5.33
C GLU A 89 0.69 15.03 -4.09
N LEU A 90 0.86 14.36 -2.95
CA LEU A 90 0.29 14.78 -1.67
C LEU A 90 1.04 16.00 -1.10
N GLY A 91 2.36 16.03 -1.25
CA GLY A 91 3.20 17.17 -0.87
C GLY A 91 2.83 18.45 -1.62
N ARG A 92 2.61 18.35 -2.95
CA ARG A 92 2.14 19.48 -3.79
C ARG A 92 0.80 20.07 -3.33
N ARG A 93 0.02 19.35 -2.52
CA ARG A 93 -1.29 19.77 -2.00
C ARG A 93 -1.23 20.26 -0.56
N GLY A 94 -0.04 20.32 0.03
CA GLY A 94 0.16 20.79 1.40
C GLY A 94 -0.06 19.72 2.47
N THR A 95 -0.27 18.45 2.08
CA THR A 95 -0.26 17.35 3.06
C THR A 95 1.14 17.21 3.63
N THR A 96 1.26 17.19 4.95
CA THR A 96 2.55 17.04 5.62
C THR A 96 3.08 15.60 5.52
N LEU A 97 4.40 15.43 5.54
CA LEU A 97 5.02 14.09 5.55
C LEU A 97 4.47 13.22 6.70
N SER A 98 4.26 13.81 7.88
CA SER A 98 3.69 13.10 9.03
C SER A 98 2.28 12.59 8.78
N GLN A 99 1.40 13.37 8.14
CA GLN A 99 0.05 12.92 7.78
C GLN A 99 0.10 11.77 6.76
N VAL A 100 1.00 11.85 5.77
CA VAL A 100 1.16 10.77 4.77
C VAL A 100 1.68 9.49 5.40
N ILE A 101 2.68 9.58 6.29
CA ILE A 101 3.23 8.43 7.01
C ILE A 101 2.17 7.83 7.95
N GLU A 102 1.38 8.65 8.64
CA GLU A 102 0.32 8.18 9.52
C GLU A 102 -0.77 7.44 8.76
N ALA A 103 -1.21 7.99 7.62
CA ALA A 103 -2.12 7.31 6.70
C ALA A 103 -1.52 5.97 6.24
N PHE A 104 -0.26 5.99 5.79
CA PHE A 104 0.43 4.78 5.32
C PHE A 104 0.49 3.69 6.39
N MET A 105 0.86 4.02 7.62
CA MET A 105 0.90 3.07 8.73
C MET A 105 -0.48 2.49 9.04
N PHE A 106 -1.52 3.32 9.00
CA PHE A 106 -2.90 2.86 9.17
C PHE A 106 -3.30 1.84 8.09
N PHE A 107 -2.99 2.12 6.82
CA PHE A 107 -3.25 1.20 5.71
C PHE A 107 -2.46 -0.10 5.84
N ARG A 108 -1.14 -0.02 6.12
CA ARG A 108 -0.28 -1.19 6.33
C ARG A 108 -0.83 -2.11 7.43
N ASN A 109 -1.20 -1.54 8.57
CA ASN A 109 -1.76 -2.31 9.69
C ASN A 109 -3.08 -2.98 9.31
N ALA A 110 -3.94 -2.30 8.56
CA ALA A 110 -5.19 -2.87 8.06
C ALA A 110 -4.95 -3.99 7.03
N MET A 111 -3.91 -3.91 6.18
CA MET A 111 -3.55 -4.96 5.23
C MET A 111 -2.98 -6.21 5.91
N MET A 112 -2.12 -6.05 6.92
CA MET A 112 -1.50 -7.16 7.64
C MET A 112 -2.51 -8.04 8.39
N GLU A 113 -3.67 -7.48 8.74
CA GLU A 113 -4.80 -8.18 9.35
C GLU A 113 -5.66 -8.98 8.36
N VAL A 114 -5.49 -8.78 7.04
CA VAL A 114 -6.31 -9.41 5.98
C VAL A 114 -5.58 -10.57 5.33
N GLN A 115 -4.59 -11.14 5.99
CA GLN A 115 -3.91 -12.33 5.46
C GLN A 115 -4.92 -13.48 5.28
N PRO A 116 -4.91 -14.16 4.11
CA PRO A 116 -5.83 -15.25 3.85
C PRO A 116 -5.55 -16.40 4.82
N GLU A 117 -6.63 -16.97 5.36
CA GLU A 117 -6.60 -18.20 6.16
C GLU A 117 -5.91 -19.30 5.36
N GLY A 118 -4.63 -19.59 5.63
CA GLY A 118 -3.87 -20.63 4.92
C GLY A 118 -2.38 -20.35 4.69
N ASN A 119 -1.93 -19.09 4.74
CA ASN A 119 -0.49 -18.78 4.73
C ASN A 119 0.08 -18.81 6.16
N SER A 120 1.17 -19.54 6.39
CA SER A 120 1.85 -19.52 7.68
C SER A 120 2.28 -18.08 8.02
N PRO A 121 1.89 -17.54 9.19
CA PRO A 121 2.08 -16.12 9.55
C PRO A 121 3.49 -15.60 9.28
N HIS A 122 4.50 -16.44 9.55
CA HIS A 122 5.91 -16.06 9.53
C HIS A 122 6.56 -15.99 8.12
N ALA A 123 5.98 -16.59 7.09
CA ALA A 123 6.61 -16.65 5.76
C ALA A 123 6.18 -15.51 4.82
N ALA A 124 4.94 -15.02 4.96
CA ALA A 124 4.39 -13.92 4.15
C ALA A 124 4.70 -12.53 4.72
N GLN A 125 4.87 -12.41 6.04
CA GLN A 125 5.12 -11.16 6.76
C GLN A 125 6.42 -10.43 6.40
N PRO A 126 7.58 -11.10 6.23
CA PRO A 126 8.81 -10.42 5.82
C PRO A 126 8.72 -9.85 4.40
N GLN A 127 7.90 -10.47 3.54
CA GLN A 127 7.79 -10.14 2.13
C GLN A 127 6.87 -8.93 1.91
N SER A 128 5.76 -8.85 2.64
CA SER A 128 4.89 -7.67 2.62
C SER A 128 5.57 -6.43 3.23
N ASN A 129 6.44 -6.62 4.23
CA ASN A 129 7.20 -5.52 4.82
C ASN A 129 8.16 -4.87 3.82
N ALA A 130 8.87 -5.66 2.99
CA ALA A 130 9.83 -5.12 2.04
C ALA A 130 9.18 -4.13 1.03
N VAL A 131 7.99 -4.47 0.52
CA VAL A 131 7.24 -3.58 -0.37
C VAL A 131 6.81 -2.31 0.37
N ALA A 132 6.31 -2.45 1.60
CA ALA A 132 5.89 -1.30 2.39
C ALA A 132 7.06 -0.37 2.74
N ASP A 133 8.22 -0.93 3.07
CA ASP A 133 9.44 -0.19 3.42
C ASP A 133 9.96 0.57 2.19
N ALA A 134 9.98 -0.05 1.02
CA ALA A 134 10.37 0.60 -0.23
C ALA A 134 9.46 1.80 -0.56
N VAL A 135 8.16 1.66 -0.35
CA VAL A 135 7.19 2.76 -0.55
C VAL A 135 7.42 3.90 0.43
N LEU A 136 7.63 3.60 1.71
CA LEU A 136 7.94 4.63 2.73
C LEU A 136 9.21 5.41 2.37
N MET A 137 10.24 4.71 1.91
CA MET A 137 11.47 5.36 1.44
C MET A 137 11.22 6.27 0.24
N GLY A 138 10.36 5.86 -0.71
CA GLY A 138 9.98 6.70 -1.84
C GLY A 138 9.22 7.96 -1.41
N ILE A 139 8.25 7.81 -0.50
CA ILE A 139 7.51 8.95 0.06
C ILE A 139 8.49 9.93 0.72
N ALA A 140 9.39 9.44 1.59
CA ALA A 140 10.36 10.30 2.27
C ALA A 140 11.24 11.09 1.27
N LYS A 141 11.77 10.42 0.24
CA LYS A 141 12.59 11.07 -0.80
C LYS A 141 11.87 12.20 -1.51
N SER A 142 10.59 12.05 -1.84
CA SER A 142 9.82 13.10 -2.54
C SER A 142 9.70 14.38 -1.70
N TYR A 143 9.56 14.25 -0.38
CA TYR A 143 9.49 15.40 0.53
C TYR A 143 10.86 16.04 0.75
N GLU A 144 11.94 15.26 0.78
CA GLU A 144 13.31 15.79 0.81
C GLU A 144 13.61 16.63 -0.44
N GLN A 145 13.21 16.15 -1.62
CA GLN A 145 13.38 16.90 -2.88
C GLN A 145 12.62 18.23 -2.87
N THR A 146 11.44 18.26 -2.25
CA THR A 146 10.63 19.47 -2.10
C THR A 146 11.30 20.49 -1.16
N LEU A 147 12.00 20.02 -0.12
CA LEU A 147 12.76 20.88 0.81
C LEU A 147 14.04 21.46 0.18
N VAL A 148 14.71 20.69 -0.68
CA VAL A 148 15.93 21.12 -1.38
C VAL A 148 15.63 22.04 -2.57
N GLY A 149 14.49 21.87 -3.24
CA GLY A 149 14.08 22.66 -4.41
C GLY A 149 13.48 24.05 -4.10
N GLY A 150 13.14 24.36 -2.85
CA GLY A 150 12.56 25.64 -2.45
C GLY A 150 13.58 26.75 -2.11
N GLY A 151 14.87 26.49 -2.29
CA GLY A 151 15.97 27.39 -1.91
C GLY A 151 16.74 28.01 -3.07
N SER A 152 16.16 28.15 -4.27
CA SER A 152 16.79 28.80 -5.44
C SER A 152 15.95 29.92 -6.00
#